data_AF-A0A820FE59-F1
#
_entry.id   AF-A0A820FE59-F1
#
_cell.length_a   1.000
_cell.length_b   1.000
_cell.length_c   1.000
_cell.angle_alpha   90.00
_cell.angle_beta   90.00
_cell.angle_gamma   90.00
#
_symmetry.space_group_name_H-M   'P 1'
#
loop_
_entity.id
_entity.type
_entity.pdbx_description
1 polymer ?
#
loop_
_entity_poly.entity_id
_entity_poly.type
_entity_poly.pdbx_seq_one_letter_code
_entity_poly.pdbx_strand_id
1 'polypeptide(L)'
;HTSIMAGLNCGKTSPLAWPLLRYGLSASVAVNDSFAEEAMRLLAQDGIVSGESGAAGLAGLLALSTDSTRQALGINHNSSLLIISTEGATDPQAYERIVGRSHHTINI
;
A
#
# COMPACT_ATOMS: atom_id res chain seq x y z
N HIS A 1 -13.57 -10.12 -7.25
CA HIS A 1 -12.14 -10.06 -7.60
C HIS A 1 -11.37 -10.82 -6.51
N THR A 2 -10.31 -11.55 -6.87
CA THR A 2 -9.49 -12.33 -5.91
C THR A 2 -8.21 -11.56 -5.65
N SER A 3 -8.24 -10.62 -4.70
CA SER A 3 -7.04 -9.91 -4.22
C SER A 3 -6.82 -10.23 -2.75
N ILE A 4 -5.56 -10.27 -2.33
CA ILE A 4 -5.16 -10.42 -0.92
C ILE A 4 -5.48 -9.17 -0.08
N MET A 5 -5.66 -8.01 -0.71
CA MET A 5 -6.00 -6.74 -0.03
C MET A 5 -7.49 -6.71 0.33
N ALA A 6 -7.91 -7.53 1.29
CA ALA A 6 -9.30 -7.72 1.66
C ALA A 6 -10.04 -6.40 1.99
N GLY A 7 -9.36 -5.45 2.64
CA GLY A 7 -9.92 -4.14 2.99
C GLY A 7 -10.16 -3.21 1.78
N LEU A 8 -9.52 -3.49 0.64
CA LEU A 8 -9.63 -2.71 -0.60
C LEU A 8 -10.42 -3.45 -1.70
N ASN A 9 -10.86 -4.68 -1.45
CA ASN A 9 -11.60 -5.51 -2.40
C ASN A 9 -13.09 -5.10 -2.48
N CYS A 10 -13.34 -3.84 -2.81
CA CYS A 10 -14.69 -3.28 -2.99
C CYS A 10 -15.04 -3.13 -4.48
N GLY A 11 -16.25 -3.52 -4.87
CA GLY A 11 -16.70 -3.43 -6.27
C GLY A 11 -17.25 -2.07 -6.71
N LYS A 12 -17.50 -1.15 -5.77
CA LYS A 12 -18.07 0.18 -6.03
C LYS A 12 -17.45 1.21 -5.10
N THR A 13 -17.25 2.43 -5.62
CA THR A 13 -16.85 3.57 -4.81
C THR A 13 -18.00 4.04 -3.92
N SER A 14 -17.68 4.65 -2.77
CA SER A 14 -18.69 5.23 -1.88
C SER A 14 -19.34 6.45 -2.56
N PRO A 15 -20.68 6.49 -2.72
CA PRO A 15 -21.35 7.63 -3.33
C PRO A 15 -21.27 8.90 -2.47
N LEU A 16 -21.01 8.76 -1.17
CA LEU A 16 -20.83 9.88 -0.25
C LEU A 16 -19.40 10.44 -0.32
N ALA A 17 -18.39 9.57 -0.33
CA ALA A 17 -16.98 10.00 -0.28
C ALA A 17 -16.43 10.37 -1.68
N TRP A 18 -16.83 9.64 -2.72
CA TRP A 18 -16.23 9.78 -4.05
C TRP A 18 -16.34 11.19 -4.66
N PRO A 19 -17.49 11.90 -4.57
CA PRO A 19 -17.58 13.27 -5.06
C PRO A 19 -16.58 14.22 -4.40
N LEU A 20 -16.20 14.00 -3.14
CA LEU A 20 -15.22 14.81 -2.43
C LEU A 20 -13.80 14.42 -2.82
N LEU A 21 -13.50 13.11 -2.82
CA LEU A 21 -12.16 12.59 -3.10
C LEU A 21 -11.70 12.90 -4.53
N ARG A 22 -12.58 12.72 -5.53
CA ARG A 22 -12.21 12.84 -6.95
C ARG A 22 -11.65 14.22 -7.33
N TYR A 23 -11.99 15.27 -6.59
CA TYR A 23 -11.48 16.62 -6.87
C TYR A 23 -10.10 16.88 -6.26
N GLY A 24 -9.69 16.08 -5.27
CA GLY A 24 -8.38 16.18 -4.62
C GLY A 24 -7.32 15.21 -5.16
N LEU A 25 -7.69 14.30 -6.05
CA LEU A 25 -6.77 13.30 -6.61
C LEU A 25 -6.07 13.82 -7.86
N SER A 26 -4.73 13.74 -7.87
CA SER A 26 -3.93 13.97 -9.08
C SER A 26 -3.86 12.72 -9.97
N ALA A 27 -3.96 11.53 -9.37
CA ALA A 27 -3.95 10.26 -10.08
C ALA A 27 -4.61 9.13 -9.25
N SER A 28 -4.92 8.03 -9.91
CA SER A 28 -5.31 6.75 -9.31
C SER A 28 -4.46 5.63 -9.91
N VAL A 29 -4.03 4.67 -9.09
CA VAL A 29 -3.16 3.57 -9.52
C VAL A 29 -3.87 2.25 -9.23
N ALA A 30 -3.79 1.33 -10.19
CA ALA A 30 -4.12 -0.07 -9.98
C ALA A 30 -2.82 -0.87 -9.86
N VAL A 31 -2.69 -1.68 -8.82
CA VAL A 31 -1.49 -2.49 -8.58
C VAL A 31 -1.89 -3.95 -8.39
N ASN A 32 -0.99 -4.85 -8.79
CA ASN A 32 -1.12 -6.28 -8.48
C ASN A 32 -0.73 -6.56 -7.03
N ASP A 33 -1.25 -7.65 -6.48
CA ASP A 33 -0.96 -8.10 -5.11
C ASP A 33 0.55 -8.25 -4.81
N SER A 34 1.37 -8.54 -5.83
CA SER A 34 2.83 -8.63 -5.68
C SER A 34 3.48 -7.35 -5.16
N PHE A 35 2.93 -6.18 -5.48
CA PHE A 35 3.42 -4.90 -4.95
C PHE A 35 3.05 -4.72 -3.48
N ALA A 36 1.87 -5.20 -3.06
CA ALA A 36 1.47 -5.18 -1.66
C ALA A 36 2.39 -6.08 -0.83
N GLU A 37 2.70 -7.28 -1.32
CA GLU A 37 3.64 -8.19 -0.68
C GLU A 37 5.05 -7.59 -0.57
N GLU A 38 5.54 -6.92 -1.61
CA GLU A 38 6.84 -6.25 -1.59
C GLU A 38 6.84 -5.09 -0.59
N ALA A 39 5.79 -4.28 -0.56
CA ALA A 39 5.62 -3.21 0.40
C ALA A 39 5.58 -3.73 1.85
N MET A 40 4.89 -4.84 2.13
CA MET A 40 4.90 -5.48 3.44
C MET A 40 6.31 -5.89 3.87
N ARG A 41 7.09 -6.48 2.95
CA ARG A 41 8.49 -6.87 3.21
C ARG A 41 9.38 -5.67 3.50
N LEU A 42 9.25 -4.59 2.74
CA LEU A 42 10.02 -3.36 2.95
C LEU A 42 9.68 -2.70 4.29
N LEU A 43 8.39 -2.52 4.59
CA LEU A 43 7.94 -1.97 5.87
C LEU A 43 8.44 -2.81 7.05
N ALA A 44 8.42 -4.14 6.92
CA ALA A 44 8.94 -5.02 7.95
C ALA A 44 10.46 -4.82 8.17
N GLN A 45 11.25 -4.57 7.11
CA GLN A 45 12.69 -4.28 7.25
C GLN A 45 12.93 -3.02 8.07
N ASP A 46 12.03 -2.04 7.98
CA ASP A 46 12.06 -0.78 8.73
C ASP A 46 11.36 -0.87 10.11
N GLY A 47 10.99 -2.06 10.57
CA GLY A 47 10.37 -2.23 11.88
C GLY A 47 8.86 -1.95 11.93
N ILE A 48 8.18 -1.85 10.78
CA ILE A 48 6.76 -1.54 10.70
C ILE A 48 5.97 -2.80 10.34
N VAL A 49 5.05 -3.21 11.24
CA VAL A 49 4.08 -4.27 10.96
C VAL A 49 2.92 -3.68 10.16
N SER A 50 2.80 -4.05 8.89
CA SER A 50 1.69 -3.64 8.01
C SER A 50 1.10 -4.84 7.29
N GLY A 51 -0.23 -4.99 7.35
CA GLY A 51 -0.97 -6.00 6.60
C GLY A 51 -1.09 -5.68 5.12
N GLU A 52 -1.76 -6.56 4.38
CA GLU A 52 -1.91 -6.51 2.93
C GLU A 52 -2.55 -5.20 2.45
N SER A 53 -3.68 -4.81 3.04
CA SER A 53 -4.36 -3.56 2.68
C SER A 53 -3.63 -2.35 3.26
N GLY A 54 -3.00 -2.52 4.42
CA GLY A 54 -2.22 -1.48 5.09
C GLY A 54 -1.00 -1.05 4.27
N ALA A 55 -0.35 -2.00 3.58
CA ALA A 55 0.83 -1.74 2.78
C ALA A 55 0.51 -1.14 1.39
N ALA A 56 -0.77 -1.06 1.01
CA ALA A 56 -1.19 -0.66 -0.33
C ALA A 56 -0.73 0.75 -0.75
N GLY A 57 -0.59 1.68 0.20
CA GLY A 57 -0.05 3.02 -0.08
C GLY A 57 1.39 3.00 -0.58
N LEU A 58 2.25 2.19 0.07
CA LEU A 58 3.63 1.99 -0.37
C LEU A 58 3.68 1.15 -1.66
N ALA A 59 2.80 0.14 -1.79
CA ALA A 59 2.66 -0.64 -3.01
C ALA A 59 2.38 0.25 -4.24
N GLY A 60 1.48 1.22 -4.08
CA GLY A 60 1.21 2.25 -5.08
C GLY A 60 2.46 3.03 -5.47
N LEU A 61 3.26 3.47 -4.50
CA LEU A 61 4.50 4.20 -4.75
C LEU A 61 5.54 3.34 -5.49
N LEU A 62 5.71 2.07 -5.12
CA LEU A 62 6.60 1.13 -5.81
C LEU A 62 6.19 0.91 -7.27
N ALA A 63 4.88 0.90 -7.55
CA ALA A 63 4.36 0.78 -8.91
C ALA A 63 4.61 2.04 -9.76
N LEU A 64 4.82 3.20 -9.13
CA LEU A 64 5.23 4.45 -9.80
C LEU A 64 6.74 4.46 -10.14
N SER A 65 7.38 3.30 -10.29
CA SER A 65 8.84 3.17 -10.44
C SER A 65 9.40 3.63 -11.79
N THR A 66 8.55 3.97 -12.77
CA THR A 66 8.99 4.53 -14.06
C THR A 66 9.23 6.03 -13.97
N ASP A 67 10.30 6.51 -14.61
CA ASP A 67 10.65 7.94 -14.58
C ASP A 67 9.56 8.84 -15.20
N SER A 68 8.87 8.34 -16.22
CA SER A 68 7.77 9.07 -16.87
C SER A 68 6.60 9.33 -15.92
N THR A 69 6.21 8.35 -15.10
CA THR A 69 5.09 8.50 -14.16
C THR A 69 5.47 9.41 -12.99
N ARG A 70 6.70 9.27 -12.46
CA ARG A 70 7.21 10.17 -11.41
C ARG A 70 7.27 11.62 -11.89
N GLN A 71 7.77 11.86 -13.10
CA GLN A 71 7.81 13.19 -13.70
C GLN A 71 6.40 13.79 -13.87
N ALA A 72 5.44 13.00 -14.37
CA ALA A 72 4.06 13.44 -14.52
C ALA A 72 3.40 13.84 -13.18
N LEU A 73 3.80 13.20 -12.07
CA LEU A 73 3.34 13.51 -10.72
C LEU A 73 4.22 14.53 -9.98
N GLY A 74 5.28 15.02 -10.61
CA GLY A 74 6.24 15.94 -9.98
C GLY A 74 7.06 15.34 -8.84
N ILE A 75 7.08 14.01 -8.70
CA ILE A 75 7.83 13.30 -7.65
C ILE A 75 9.33 13.31 -8.01
N ASN A 76 10.16 13.84 -7.12
CA ASN A 76 11.61 13.94 -7.28
C ASN A 76 12.34 13.78 -5.95
N HIS A 77 13.67 13.91 -5.95
CA HIS A 77 14.52 13.71 -4.77
C HIS A 77 14.27 14.70 -3.63
N ASN A 78 13.61 15.83 -3.89
CA ASN A 78 13.21 16.82 -2.87
C ASN A 78 11.77 16.61 -2.37
N SER A 79 11.04 15.62 -2.88
CA SER A 79 9.67 15.33 -2.46
C SER A 79 9.66 14.64 -1.10
N SER A 80 8.76 15.07 -0.22
CA SER A 80 8.38 14.32 0.99
C SER A 80 7.09 13.56 0.72
N LEU A 81 7.08 12.26 1.00
CA LEU A 81 5.95 11.37 0.73
C LEU A 81 5.34 10.90 2.05
N LEU A 82 4.02 11.06 2.19
CA LEU A 82 3.26 10.53 3.31
C LEU A 82 2.52 9.25 2.87
N ILE A 83 2.76 8.17 3.59
CA ILE A 83 2.07 6.88 3.40
C ILE A 83 1.34 6.55 4.71
N ILE A 84 0.09 6.13 4.60
CA ILE A 84 -0.72 5.70 5.74
C ILE A 84 -0.81 4.18 5.71
N SER A 85 -0.26 3.53 6.73
CA SER A 85 -0.53 2.11 7.00
C SER A 85 -1.82 1.99 7.78
N THR A 86 -2.86 1.40 7.17
CA THR A 86 -4.21 1.36 7.74
C THR A 86 -4.46 0.16 8.66
N GLU A 87 -3.64 -0.89 8.58
CA GLU A 87 -3.77 -2.10 9.37
C GLU A 87 -2.40 -2.77 9.60
N GLY A 88 -2.25 -3.44 10.75
CA GLY A 88 -1.15 -4.36 11.01
C GLY A 88 -1.41 -5.76 10.42
N ALA A 89 -0.79 -6.80 10.99
CA ALA A 89 -0.99 -8.18 10.58
C ALA A 89 -2.36 -8.75 11.01
N THR A 90 -3.43 -8.34 10.33
CA THR A 90 -4.81 -8.79 10.59
C THR A 90 -5.03 -10.27 10.24
N ASP A 91 -4.26 -10.80 9.28
CA ASP A 91 -4.03 -12.23 9.08
C ASP A 91 -2.55 -12.58 9.39
N PRO A 92 -2.24 -13.04 10.62
CA PRO A 92 -0.87 -13.38 11.00
C PRO A 92 -0.22 -14.48 10.17
N GLN A 93 -1.01 -15.45 9.66
CA GLN A 93 -0.49 -16.55 8.86
C GLN A 93 -0.11 -16.07 7.47
N ALA A 94 -0.93 -15.20 6.88
CA ALA A 94 -0.59 -14.57 5.61
C ALA A 94 0.61 -13.64 5.72
N TYR A 95 0.66 -12.83 6.78
CA TYR A 95 1.80 -11.98 7.07
C TYR A 95 3.10 -12.79 7.15
N GLU A 96 3.13 -13.87 7.93
CA GLU A 96 4.33 -14.69 8.09
C GLU A 96 4.76 -15.36 6.77
N ARG A 97 3.80 -15.81 5.94
CA ARG A 97 4.09 -16.37 4.62
C ARG A 97 4.71 -15.36 3.66
N ILE A 98 4.23 -14.11 3.69
CA ILE A 98 4.67 -13.04 2.78
C ILE A 98 6.00 -12.42 3.21
N VAL A 99 6.16 -12.20 4.52
CA VAL A 99 7.29 -11.49 5.13
C VAL A 99 8.40 -12.45 5.57
N GLY A 100 8.08 -13.72 5.82
CA GLY A 100 9.03 -14.76 6.23
C GLY A 100 9.34 -14.78 7.74
N ARG A 101 8.61 -14.02 8.56
CA ARG A 101 8.74 -14.00 10.03
C ARG A 101 7.45 -13.57 10.71
N SER A 102 7.29 -13.98 11.97
CA SER A 102 6.15 -13.57 12.79
C SER A 102 6.16 -12.07 13.11
N HIS A 103 4.98 -11.45 13.05
CA HIS A 103 4.76 -10.03 13.38
C HIS A 103 5.17 -9.66 14.82
N HIS A 104 5.17 -10.62 15.76
CA HIS A 104 5.66 -10.41 17.14
C HIS A 104 7.17 -10.16 17.23
N THR A 105 7.92 -10.49 16.18
CA THR A 105 9.39 -10.32 16.16
C THR A 105 9.79 -8.89 15.79
N ILE A 106 8.84 -8.11 15.28
CA ILE A 106 9.05 -6.71 14.91
C ILE A 106 8.76 -5.86 16.16
N ASN A 107 9.75 -5.78 17.05
CA ASN A 107 9.73 -4.87 18.19
C ASN A 107 10.06 -3.45 17.71
N ILE A 108 9.18 -2.51 18.02
CA ILE A 108 9.44 -1.07 17.96
C ILE A 108 10.27 -0.68 19.18
#